data_AF-A0AAD8DWZ7-F1
#
_entry.id   AF-A0AAD8DWZ7-F1
#
_cell.length_a   1.000
_cell.length_b   1.000
_cell.length_c   1.000
_cell.angle_alpha   90.00
_cell.angle_beta   90.00
_cell.angle_gamma   90.00
#
_symmetry.space_group_name_H-M   'P 1'
#
loop_
_entity.id
_entity.type
_entity.pdbx_description
1 polymer ?
#
loop_
_entity_poly.entity_id
_entity_poly.type
_entity_poly.pdbx_seq_one_letter_code
_entity_poly.pdbx_strand_id
1 'polypeptide(L)'
;MDAFNFEKWFKLILTKIESGAVIVMDNAPYHSRKLEKLPTTATRKADIQEWLKNKNIPFEEKDLRATLLEKVKNQKHLYQKFVVDEMAREKGISVLRLPPYHCELNPIELIWAQMKGNVAQHNKTFKLDEVKRLLPQALANITPERWESCVAHAIKEEEKFCQLDGIMDDVVERFIINVGETSSSSSSDDSD
;
A
#
# COMPACT_ATOMS: atom_id res chain seq x y z
N MET A 1 15.36 3.64 -11.66
CA MET A 1 14.58 2.54 -12.28
C MET A 1 13.24 3.11 -12.71
N ASP A 2 12.73 2.73 -13.88
CA ASP A 2 11.41 3.14 -14.37
C ASP A 2 10.47 1.92 -14.46
N ALA A 3 9.19 2.16 -14.74
CA ALA A 3 8.18 1.10 -14.82
C ALA A 3 8.51 0.06 -15.91
N PHE A 4 9.05 0.50 -17.06
CA PHE A 4 9.38 -0.40 -18.17
C PHE A 4 10.48 -1.40 -17.80
N ASN A 5 11.57 -0.91 -17.22
CA ASN A 5 12.69 -1.73 -16.79
C ASN A 5 12.30 -2.64 -15.62
N PHE A 6 11.48 -2.13 -14.69
CA PHE A 6 10.94 -2.93 -13.60
C PHE A 6 10.05 -4.06 -14.12
N GLU A 7 9.09 -3.78 -15.00
CA GLU A 7 8.19 -4.80 -15.58
C GLU A 7 8.96 -5.89 -16.32
N LYS A 8 10.01 -5.52 -17.06
CA LYS A 8 10.89 -6.49 -17.74
C LYS A 8 11.60 -7.40 -16.73
N TRP A 9 12.16 -6.84 -15.67
CA TRP A 9 12.79 -7.61 -14.60
C TRP A 9 11.77 -8.49 -13.87
N PHE A 10 10.62 -7.92 -13.52
CA PHE A 10 9.56 -8.60 -12.79
C PHE A 10 9.03 -9.81 -13.56
N LYS A 11 8.87 -9.70 -14.89
CA LYS A 11 8.51 -10.83 -15.76
C LYS A 11 9.49 -12.01 -15.65
N LEU A 12 10.79 -11.73 -15.51
CA LEU A 12 11.83 -12.76 -15.34
C LEU A 12 11.80 -13.37 -13.93
N ILE A 13 11.45 -12.58 -12.92
CA ILE A 13 11.33 -13.07 -11.54
C ILE A 13 10.11 -13.98 -11.40
N LEU A 14 8.97 -13.60 -12.00
CA LEU A 14 7.75 -14.41 -11.96
C LEU A 14 7.93 -15.82 -12.55
N THR A 15 8.88 -16.05 -13.46
CA THR A 15 9.17 -17.41 -13.97
C THR A 15 9.91 -18.29 -12.97
N LYS A 16 10.44 -17.70 -11.89
CA LYS A 16 11.20 -18.40 -10.84
C LYS A 16 10.40 -18.59 -9.55
N ILE A 17 9.18 -18.08 -9.51
CA ILE A 17 8.30 -18.14 -8.35
C ILE A 17 7.20 -19.18 -8.62
N GLU A 18 6.92 -20.00 -7.63
CA GLU A 18 5.87 -21.01 -7.70
C GLU A 18 4.47 -20.39 -7.69
N SER A 19 3.52 -21.05 -8.33
CA SER A 19 2.12 -20.63 -8.28
C SER A 19 1.56 -20.74 -6.86
N GLY A 20 0.67 -19.83 -6.47
CA GLY A 20 0.15 -19.72 -5.10
C GLY A 20 1.00 -18.88 -4.14
N ALA A 21 2.18 -18.40 -4.58
CA ALA A 21 2.99 -17.49 -3.79
C ALA A 21 2.34 -16.10 -3.66
N VAL A 22 2.76 -15.39 -2.61
CA VAL A 22 2.41 -13.97 -2.37
C VAL A 22 3.67 -13.13 -2.46
N ILE A 23 3.64 -12.09 -3.29
CA ILE A 23 4.68 -11.08 -3.38
C ILE A 23 4.26 -9.87 -2.56
N VAL A 24 5.01 -9.54 -1.51
CA VAL A 24 4.84 -8.31 -0.75
C VAL A 24 5.54 -7.17 -1.49
N MET A 25 4.85 -6.06 -1.72
CA MET A 25 5.32 -4.95 -2.56
C MET A 25 5.06 -3.60 -1.87
N ASP A 26 6.07 -2.72 -1.89
CA ASP A 26 5.92 -1.32 -1.49
C ASP A 26 5.28 -0.47 -2.61
N ASN A 27 4.90 0.76 -2.28
CA ASN A 27 4.14 1.64 -3.18
C ASN A 27 5.02 2.55 -4.05
N ALA A 28 6.22 2.11 -4.45
CA ALA A 28 7.05 2.91 -5.35
C ALA A 28 6.28 3.26 -6.65
N PRO A 29 6.46 4.47 -7.22
CA PRO A 29 5.68 4.90 -8.38
C PRO A 29 5.76 3.94 -9.58
N TYR A 30 6.91 3.31 -9.79
CA TYR A 30 7.13 2.36 -10.88
C TYR A 30 6.51 0.97 -10.62
N HIS A 31 6.17 0.62 -9.37
CA HIS A 31 5.35 -0.57 -9.05
C HIS A 31 3.86 -0.32 -9.30
N SER A 32 3.45 0.95 -9.29
CA SER A 32 2.05 1.37 -9.23
C SER A 32 1.54 1.94 -10.56
N ARG A 33 2.15 1.53 -11.69
CA ARG A 33 1.65 1.92 -13.01
C ARG A 33 0.27 1.29 -13.23
N LYS A 34 -0.73 2.16 -13.39
CA LYS A 34 -2.11 1.74 -13.65
C LYS A 34 -2.24 1.17 -15.06
N LEU A 35 -3.05 0.12 -15.18
CA LEU A 35 -3.38 -0.49 -16.46
C LEU A 35 -4.23 0.47 -17.32
N GLU A 36 -5.15 1.19 -16.66
CA GLU A 36 -5.96 2.21 -17.30
C GLU A 36 -5.93 3.53 -16.52
N LYS A 37 -6.18 4.63 -17.23
CA LYS A 37 -6.28 5.96 -16.63
C LYS A 37 -7.72 6.22 -16.20
N LEU A 38 -7.96 6.20 -14.89
CA LEU A 38 -9.26 6.52 -14.34
C LEU A 38 -9.51 8.04 -14.41
N PRO A 39 -10.77 8.47 -14.63
CA PRO A 39 -11.13 9.87 -14.54
C PRO A 39 -10.80 10.48 -13.18
N THR A 40 -10.37 11.74 -13.17
CA THR A 40 -10.02 12.51 -11.96
C THR A 40 -10.76 13.85 -11.94
N THR A 41 -10.59 14.62 -10.87
CA THR A 41 -11.10 16.00 -10.75
C THR A 41 -10.56 16.94 -11.84
N ALA A 42 -9.53 16.55 -12.59
CA ALA A 42 -9.02 17.29 -13.75
C ALA A 42 -9.64 16.83 -15.09
N THR A 43 -10.30 15.66 -15.14
CA THR A 43 -10.88 15.08 -16.37
C THR A 43 -12.14 15.81 -16.80
N ARG A 44 -12.29 16.14 -18.09
CA ARG A 44 -13.45 16.87 -18.62
C ARG A 44 -14.73 16.05 -18.47
N LYS A 45 -15.88 16.72 -18.40
CA LYS A 45 -17.19 16.07 -18.24
C LYS A 45 -17.44 15.01 -19.34
N ALA A 46 -17.19 15.37 -20.59
CA ALA A 46 -17.37 14.48 -21.74
C ALA A 46 -16.53 13.20 -21.61
N ASP A 47 -15.24 13.32 -21.27
CA ASP A 47 -14.36 12.17 -21.10
C ASP A 47 -14.79 11.27 -19.91
N ILE A 48 -15.36 11.84 -18.85
CA ILE A 48 -15.93 11.07 -17.73
C ILE A 48 -17.15 10.26 -18.22
N GLN A 49 -18.03 10.89 -19.00
CA GLN A 49 -19.21 10.23 -19.57
C GLN A 49 -18.83 9.12 -20.55
N GLU A 50 -17.83 9.36 -21.40
CA GLU A 50 -17.29 8.34 -22.31
C GLU A 50 -16.69 7.17 -21.53
N TRP A 51 -15.93 7.43 -20.47
CA TRP A 51 -15.39 6.37 -19.62
C TRP A 51 -16.51 5.54 -18.95
N LEU A 52 -17.53 6.19 -18.38
CA LEU A 52 -18.68 5.51 -17.78
C LEU A 52 -19.44 4.67 -18.80
N LYS A 53 -19.64 5.21 -20.02
CA LYS A 53 -20.27 4.49 -21.14
C LYS A 53 -19.46 3.26 -21.54
N ASN A 54 -18.14 3.38 -21.68
CA ASN A 54 -17.26 2.26 -22.03
C ASN A 54 -17.24 1.15 -20.98
N LYS A 55 -17.50 1.50 -19.71
CA LYS A 55 -17.63 0.54 -18.60
C LYS A 55 -19.06 0.05 -18.35
N ASN A 56 -20.03 0.47 -19.19
CA ASN A 56 -21.46 0.18 -19.02
C ASN A 56 -22.01 0.61 -17.64
N ILE A 57 -21.51 1.72 -17.09
CA ILE A 57 -21.99 2.28 -15.81
C ILE A 57 -23.11 3.29 -16.09
N PRO A 58 -24.32 3.13 -15.53
CA PRO A 58 -25.43 4.06 -15.76
C PRO A 58 -25.18 5.48 -15.26
N PHE A 59 -25.44 6.46 -16.13
CA PHE A 59 -25.41 7.90 -15.83
C PHE A 59 -26.42 8.66 -16.68
N GLU A 60 -26.80 9.87 -16.25
CA GLU A 60 -27.63 10.78 -17.05
C GLU A 60 -26.76 11.83 -17.75
N GLU A 61 -27.09 12.21 -18.99
CA GLU A 61 -26.29 13.23 -19.73
C GLU A 61 -26.25 14.59 -19.01
N LYS A 62 -27.31 14.88 -18.26
CA LYS A 62 -27.52 16.09 -17.45
C LYS A 62 -26.86 16.02 -16.06
N ASP A 63 -26.32 14.87 -15.65
CA ASP A 63 -25.61 14.73 -14.37
C ASP A 63 -24.50 15.78 -14.24
N LEU A 64 -24.37 16.35 -13.04
CA LEU A 64 -23.27 17.25 -12.73
C LEU A 64 -21.95 16.49 -12.74
N ARG A 65 -20.86 17.19 -13.07
CA ARG A 65 -19.52 16.60 -13.07
C ARG A 65 -19.15 15.96 -11.73
N ALA A 66 -19.61 16.54 -10.61
CA ALA A 66 -19.41 15.99 -9.28
C ALA A 66 -20.08 14.62 -9.10
N THR A 67 -21.35 14.49 -9.50
CA THR A 67 -22.12 13.23 -9.45
C THR A 67 -21.49 12.15 -10.32
N LEU A 68 -21.01 12.52 -11.51
CA LEU A 68 -20.30 11.59 -12.39
C LEU A 68 -18.99 11.10 -11.76
N LEU A 69 -18.23 11.98 -11.10
CA LEU A 69 -17.01 11.61 -10.39
C LEU A 69 -17.29 10.74 -9.16
N GLU A 70 -18.41 10.94 -8.47
CA GLU A 70 -18.84 10.09 -7.36
C GLU A 70 -19.15 8.67 -7.84
N LYS A 71 -19.86 8.52 -8.97
CA LYS A 71 -20.06 7.22 -9.62
C LYS A 71 -18.74 6.54 -9.96
N VAL A 72 -17.78 7.28 -10.51
CA VAL A 72 -16.42 6.77 -10.78
C VAL A 72 -15.73 6.35 -9.47
N LYS A 73 -15.83 7.15 -8.39
CA LYS A 73 -15.22 6.86 -7.09
C LYS A 73 -15.77 5.56 -6.49
N ASN A 74 -17.07 5.34 -6.56
CA ASN A 74 -17.73 4.14 -6.03
C ASN A 74 -17.29 2.88 -6.79
N GLN A 75 -16.98 3.01 -8.08
CA GLN A 75 -16.53 1.91 -8.93
C GLN A 75 -14.99 1.80 -9.01
N LYS A 76 -14.26 2.74 -8.42
CA LYS A 76 -12.80 2.92 -8.58
C LYS A 76 -12.02 1.64 -8.27
N HIS A 77 -12.39 0.94 -7.21
CA HIS A 77 -11.69 -0.26 -6.74
C HIS A 77 -11.72 -1.41 -7.77
N LEU A 78 -12.77 -1.52 -8.59
CA LEU A 78 -12.87 -2.56 -9.63
C LEU A 78 -11.93 -2.32 -10.82
N TYR A 79 -11.63 -1.04 -11.08
CA TYR A 79 -10.90 -0.59 -12.26
C TYR A 79 -9.48 -0.08 -11.94
N GLN A 80 -9.16 0.11 -10.66
CA GLN A 80 -7.84 0.48 -10.20
C GLN A 80 -6.91 -0.74 -10.20
N LYS A 81 -6.58 -1.22 -11.40
CA LYS A 81 -5.66 -2.33 -11.63
C LYS A 81 -4.26 -1.81 -11.93
N PHE A 82 -3.26 -2.45 -11.35
CA PHE A 82 -1.86 -2.19 -11.63
C PHE A 82 -1.30 -3.25 -12.57
N VAL A 83 -0.40 -2.85 -13.48
CA VAL A 83 0.15 -3.77 -14.47
C VAL A 83 0.92 -4.91 -13.81
N VAL A 84 1.72 -4.58 -12.79
CA VAL A 84 2.51 -5.55 -12.02
C VAL A 84 1.62 -6.61 -11.36
N ASP A 85 0.49 -6.19 -10.80
CA ASP A 85 -0.45 -7.07 -10.10
C ASP A 85 -1.13 -8.03 -11.09
N GLU A 86 -1.52 -7.54 -12.27
CA GLU A 86 -2.09 -8.38 -13.34
C GLU A 86 -1.05 -9.36 -13.90
N MET A 87 0.21 -8.94 -14.09
CA MET A 87 1.30 -9.83 -14.51
C MET A 87 1.53 -10.99 -13.54
N ALA A 88 1.47 -10.72 -12.22
CA ALA A 88 1.57 -11.75 -11.21
C ALA A 88 0.34 -12.67 -11.20
N ARG A 89 -0.86 -12.08 -11.30
CA ARG A 89 -2.14 -12.80 -11.31
C ARG A 89 -2.21 -13.80 -12.47
N GLU A 90 -1.70 -13.46 -13.65
CA GLU A 90 -1.60 -14.38 -14.80
C GLU A 90 -0.75 -15.63 -14.55
N LYS A 91 0.13 -15.59 -13.54
CA LYS A 91 0.95 -16.73 -13.08
C LYS A 91 0.36 -17.44 -11.86
N GLY A 92 -0.82 -17.03 -11.41
CA GLY A 92 -1.42 -17.52 -10.17
C GLY A 92 -0.66 -17.05 -8.93
N ILE A 93 0.01 -15.90 -9.01
CA ILE A 93 0.73 -15.27 -7.90
C ILE A 93 -0.06 -14.03 -7.46
N SER A 94 -0.21 -13.84 -6.15
CA SER A 94 -0.89 -12.66 -5.59
C SER A 94 0.12 -11.60 -5.20
N VAL A 95 -0.25 -10.32 -5.35
CA VAL A 95 0.55 -9.18 -4.88
C VAL A 95 -0.14 -8.58 -3.67
N LEU A 96 0.56 -8.52 -2.54
CA LEU A 96 0.14 -7.82 -1.33
C LEU A 96 0.84 -6.48 -1.27
N ARG A 97 0.09 -5.39 -1.33
CA ARG A 97 0.64 -4.02 -1.28
C ARG A 97 0.63 -3.52 0.16
N LEU A 98 1.79 -3.05 0.60
CA LEU A 98 1.92 -2.46 1.92
C LEU A 98 1.21 -1.11 2.01
N PRO A 99 0.78 -0.67 3.19
CA PRO A 99 0.35 0.70 3.43
C PRO A 99 1.45 1.72 3.07
N PRO A 100 1.12 2.90 2.52
CA PRO A 100 2.10 3.96 2.27
C PRO A 100 2.81 4.39 3.55
N TYR A 101 4.13 4.62 3.48
CA TYR A 101 4.96 5.11 4.59
C TYR A 101 5.18 4.14 5.77
N HIS A 102 4.80 2.88 5.63
CA HIS A 102 4.99 1.85 6.66
C HIS A 102 6.06 0.84 6.26
N CYS A 103 7.33 1.25 6.27
CA CYS A 103 8.44 0.39 5.89
C CYS A 103 8.76 -0.69 6.94
N GLU A 104 8.34 -0.48 8.19
CA GLU A 104 8.37 -1.43 9.30
C GLU A 104 7.57 -2.71 9.02
N LEU A 105 6.57 -2.62 8.14
CA LEU A 105 5.78 -3.78 7.68
C LEU A 105 6.45 -4.54 6.52
N ASN A 106 7.64 -4.12 6.08
CA ASN A 106 8.36 -4.74 4.98
C ASN A 106 9.58 -5.54 5.48
N PRO A 107 9.52 -6.88 5.59
CA PRO A 107 10.63 -7.69 6.10
C PRO A 107 11.95 -7.51 5.34
N ILE A 108 11.88 -7.17 4.04
CA ILE A 108 13.07 -6.96 3.22
C ILE A 108 13.90 -5.77 3.71
N GLU A 109 13.30 -4.76 4.35
CA GLU A 109 14.01 -3.59 4.84
C GLU A 109 14.98 -3.95 5.98
N LEU A 110 14.59 -4.90 6.84
CA LEU A 110 15.44 -5.41 7.92
C LEU A 110 16.64 -6.17 7.37
N ILE A 111 16.42 -7.05 6.40
CA ILE A 111 17.49 -7.76 5.70
C ILE A 111 18.40 -6.80 4.96
N TRP A 112 17.81 -5.83 4.26
CA TRP A 112 18.53 -4.83 3.51
C TRP A 112 19.42 -3.97 4.40
N ALA A 113 18.93 -3.57 5.58
CA ALA A 113 19.71 -2.85 6.58
C ALA A 113 20.93 -3.65 7.04
N GLN A 114 20.75 -4.95 7.34
CA GLN A 114 21.84 -5.84 7.77
C GLN A 114 22.89 -6.04 6.68
N MET A 115 22.43 -6.29 5.45
CA MET A 115 23.31 -6.49 4.30
C MET A 115 24.10 -5.22 3.98
N LYS A 116 23.43 -4.05 3.96
CA LYS A 116 24.10 -2.75 3.81
C LYS A 116 25.11 -2.50 4.92
N GLY A 117 24.75 -2.79 6.17
CA GLY A 117 25.66 -2.64 7.32
C GLY A 117 26.91 -3.51 7.18
N ASN A 118 26.74 -4.77 6.78
CA ASN A 118 27.87 -5.68 6.54
C ASN A 118 28.78 -5.17 5.42
N VAL A 119 28.21 -4.78 4.28
CA VAL A 119 28.99 -4.23 3.16
C VAL A 119 29.71 -2.95 3.58
N ALA A 120 29.04 -2.04 4.30
CA ALA A 120 29.64 -0.78 4.75
C ALA A 120 30.81 -0.98 5.72
N GLN A 121 30.74 -1.97 6.61
CA GLN A 121 31.84 -2.28 7.54
C GLN A 121 33.08 -2.85 6.84
N HIS A 122 32.90 -3.58 5.75
CA HIS A 122 33.99 -4.27 5.05
C HIS A 122 34.48 -3.53 3.80
N ASN A 123 33.72 -2.56 3.29
CA ASN A 123 34.10 -1.74 2.15
C ASN A 123 35.09 -0.66 2.58
N LYS A 124 36.38 -0.91 2.36
CA LYS A 124 37.47 0.01 2.74
C LYS A 124 37.84 0.98 1.63
N THR A 125 37.55 0.62 0.37
CA THR A 125 37.95 1.41 -0.79
C THR A 125 36.86 2.36 -1.28
N PHE A 126 35.62 2.19 -0.81
CA PHE A 126 34.42 2.92 -1.27
C PHE A 126 34.17 2.80 -2.78
N LYS A 127 34.75 1.78 -3.43
CA LYS A 127 34.58 1.52 -4.87
C LYS A 127 33.48 0.50 -5.12
N LEU A 128 32.79 0.66 -6.25
CA LEU A 128 31.71 -0.23 -6.66
C LEU A 128 32.17 -1.68 -6.85
N ASP A 129 33.41 -1.89 -7.28
CA ASP A 129 33.94 -3.24 -7.50
C ASP A 129 34.08 -4.01 -6.17
N GLU A 130 34.44 -3.33 -5.09
CA GLU A 130 34.47 -3.93 -3.76
C GLU A 130 33.05 -4.23 -3.26
N VAL A 131 32.09 -3.34 -3.50
CA VAL A 131 30.66 -3.60 -3.21
C VAL A 131 30.17 -4.86 -3.94
N LYS A 132 30.48 -5.00 -5.24
CA LYS A 132 30.10 -6.19 -6.03
C LYS A 132 30.72 -7.47 -5.48
N ARG A 133 31.93 -7.41 -4.93
CA ARG A 133 32.61 -8.56 -4.31
C ARG A 133 32.05 -8.92 -2.93
N LEU A 134 31.66 -7.92 -2.14
CA LEU A 134 31.15 -8.09 -0.78
C LEU A 134 29.67 -8.49 -0.75
N LEU A 135 28.87 -8.05 -1.73
CA LEU A 135 27.43 -8.29 -1.77
C LEU A 135 27.07 -9.79 -1.70
N PRO A 136 27.67 -10.71 -2.48
CA PRO A 136 27.38 -12.15 -2.36
C PRO A 136 27.73 -12.73 -0.99
N GLN A 137 28.79 -12.23 -0.35
CA GLN A 137 29.20 -12.68 0.99
C GLN A 137 28.19 -12.22 2.05
N ALA A 138 27.74 -10.97 1.96
CA ALA A 138 26.70 -10.44 2.82
C ALA A 138 25.37 -11.19 2.64
N LEU A 139 25.03 -11.57 1.40
CA LEU A 139 23.85 -12.38 1.11
C LEU A 139 23.96 -13.81 1.66
N ALA A 140 25.13 -14.44 1.57
CA ALA A 140 25.37 -15.78 2.11
C ALA A 140 25.24 -15.85 3.65
N ASN A 141 25.39 -14.72 4.34
CA ASN A 141 25.20 -14.62 5.79
C ASN A 141 23.72 -14.50 6.21
N ILE A 142 22.79 -14.38 5.27
CA ILE A 142 21.36 -14.35 5.55
C ILE A 142 20.86 -15.80 5.55
N THR A 143 20.61 -16.33 6.75
CA THR A 143 20.09 -17.68 6.92
C THR A 143 18.55 -17.70 6.88
N PRO A 144 17.93 -18.87 6.62
CA PRO A 144 16.48 -19.03 6.68
C PRO A 144 15.88 -18.59 8.03
N GLU A 145 16.53 -18.92 9.15
CA GLU A 145 16.08 -18.56 10.51
C GLU A 145 16.09 -17.04 10.70
N ARG A 146 17.07 -16.38 10.09
CA ARG A 146 17.18 -14.93 10.13
C ARG A 146 16.11 -14.25 9.31
N TRP A 147 15.78 -14.81 8.14
CA TRP A 147 14.64 -14.35 7.33
C TRP A 147 13.34 -14.50 8.09
N GLU A 148 13.09 -15.67 8.68
CA GLU A 148 11.91 -15.96 9.49
C GLU A 148 11.77 -14.97 10.66
N SER A 149 12.87 -14.67 11.36
CA SER A 149 12.87 -13.66 12.43
C SER A 149 12.51 -12.26 11.93
N CYS A 150 12.89 -11.87 10.70
CA CYS A 150 12.52 -10.59 10.12
C CYS A 150 11.03 -10.53 9.76
N VAL A 151 10.48 -11.64 9.25
CA VAL A 151 9.05 -11.77 8.98
C VAL A 151 8.25 -11.70 10.28
N ALA A 152 8.68 -12.42 11.33
CA ALA A 152 8.05 -12.38 12.65
C ALA A 152 8.07 -10.97 13.26
N HIS A 153 9.14 -10.19 13.03
CA HIS A 153 9.18 -8.80 13.45
C HIS A 153 8.12 -7.95 12.76
N ALA A 154 7.98 -8.05 11.43
CA ALA A 154 6.97 -7.29 10.69
C ALA A 154 5.54 -7.64 11.15
N ILE A 155 5.25 -8.91 11.41
CA ILE A 155 3.96 -9.37 11.98
C ILE A 155 3.73 -8.73 13.36
N LYS A 156 4.76 -8.71 14.21
CA LYS A 156 4.65 -8.08 15.53
C LYS A 156 4.40 -6.57 15.44
N GLU A 157 4.98 -5.88 14.47
CA GLU A 157 4.67 -4.45 14.25
C GLU A 157 3.23 -4.26 13.76
N GLU A 158 2.74 -5.14 12.88
CA GLU A 158 1.32 -5.16 12.46
C GLU A 158 0.37 -5.34 13.66
N GLU A 159 0.63 -6.31 14.53
CA GLU A 159 -0.19 -6.55 15.73
C GLU A 159 -0.27 -5.33 16.65
N LYS A 160 0.83 -4.58 16.79
CA LYS A 160 0.84 -3.33 17.57
C LYS A 160 -0.06 -2.27 16.94
N PHE A 161 -0.04 -2.12 15.62
CA PHE A 161 -0.93 -1.18 14.94
C PHE A 161 -2.39 -1.55 15.15
N CYS A 162 -2.73 -2.83 15.01
CA CYS A 162 -4.09 -3.29 15.29
C CYS A 162 -4.55 -3.02 16.74
N GLN A 163 -3.65 -3.19 17.71
CA GLN A 163 -3.95 -2.88 19.12
C GLN A 163 -4.17 -1.38 19.34
N LEU A 164 -3.35 -0.53 18.73
CA LEU A 164 -3.49 0.93 18.81
C LEU A 164 -4.81 1.40 18.18
N ASP A 165 -5.18 0.83 17.03
CA ASP A 165 -6.46 1.14 16.38
C ASP A 165 -7.65 0.75 17.28
N GLY A 166 -7.62 -0.44 17.89
CA GLY A 166 -8.67 -0.86 18.84
C GLY A 166 -8.78 0.06 20.06
N ILE A 167 -7.66 0.53 20.60
CA ILE A 167 -7.67 1.53 21.69
C ILE A 167 -8.24 2.86 21.20
N MET A 168 -7.92 3.29 19.98
CA MET A 168 -8.42 4.54 19.42
C MET A 168 -9.93 4.47 19.20
N ASP A 169 -10.46 3.35 18.72
CA ASP A 169 -11.91 3.13 18.58
C ASP A 169 -12.62 3.21 19.94
N ASP A 170 -12.10 2.51 20.96
CA ASP A 170 -12.63 2.58 22.33
C ASP A 170 -12.64 4.01 22.89
N VAL A 171 -11.60 4.78 22.58
CA VAL A 171 -11.46 6.17 23.02
C VAL A 171 -12.45 7.07 22.28
N VAL A 172 -12.57 6.94 20.95
CA VAL A 172 -13.52 7.71 20.14
C VAL A 172 -14.96 7.43 20.58
N GLU A 173 -15.33 6.17 20.84
CA GLU A 173 -16.65 5.81 21.34
C GLU A 173 -16.96 6.48 22.69
N ARG A 174 -15.99 6.51 23.61
CA ARG A 174 -16.15 7.19 24.92
C ARG A 174 -16.29 8.71 24.79
N PHE A 175 -15.74 9.31 23.74
CA PHE A 175 -15.84 10.74 23.47
C PHE A 175 -17.07 11.15 22.66
N ILE A 176 -17.94 10.21 22.27
CA ILE A 176 -19.28 10.54 21.75
C ILE A 176 -20.10 11.12 22.92
N ILE A 177 -19.95 12.42 23.16
CA ILE A 177 -20.90 13.18 23.96
C ILE A 177 -22.22 13.10 23.20
N ASN A 178 -23.22 12.42 23.76
CA ASN A 178 -24.59 12.46 23.26
C ASN A 178 -25.10 13.90 23.37
N VAL A 179 -24.92 14.70 22.31
CA VAL A 179 -25.50 16.05 22.15
C VAL A 179 -27.03 15.99 21.91
N GLY A 180 -27.68 14.92 22.38
CA GLY A 180 -29.08 14.58 22.13
C GLY A 180 -29.92 14.35 23.40
N GLU A 181 -29.33 14.36 24.59
CA GLU A 181 -30.13 14.44 25.82
C GLU A 181 -30.13 15.89 26.31
N THR A 182 -31.19 16.60 25.95
CA THR A 182 -31.58 17.88 26.56
C THR A 182 -31.67 17.72 28.07
N SER A 183 -30.59 18.02 28.80
CA SER A 183 -30.67 18.31 30.23
C SER A 183 -31.18 19.75 30.39
N SER A 184 -32.47 19.92 30.10
CA SER A 184 -33.26 21.04 30.61
C SER A 184 -33.77 20.66 31.99
N SER A 185 -33.12 21.19 33.03
CA SER A 185 -33.83 21.60 34.23
C SER A 185 -33.14 22.83 34.82
N SER A 186 -33.64 24.01 34.45
CA SER A 186 -33.45 25.21 35.23
C SER A 186 -34.24 25.09 36.54
N SER A 187 -33.64 25.47 37.65
CA SER A 187 -34.35 26.20 38.70
C SER A 187 -33.36 27.12 39.40
N SER A 188 -33.45 28.40 39.06
CA SER A 188 -33.05 29.51 39.93
C SER A 188 -33.91 29.47 41.19
N ASP A 189 -33.32 29.74 42.35
CA ASP A 189 -33.88 30.69 43.33
C ASP A 189 -32.89 30.95 44.47
N ASP A 190 -32.62 32.24 44.69
CA ASP A 190 -32.02 32.84 45.88
C ASP A 190 -32.86 32.55 47.14
N SER A 191 -32.21 32.43 48.31
CA SER A 191 -32.65 33.08 49.57
C SER A 191 -31.65 32.87 50.72
N ASP A 192 -31.36 34.00 51.38
CA ASP A 192 -30.71 34.31 52.68
C ASP A 192 -29.20 34.07 52.91
#